data_AF-A0A2R6H8V6-F1
#
_entry.id   AF-A0A2R6H8V6-F1
#
_cell.length_a   1.000
_cell.length_b   1.000
_cell.length_c   1.000
_cell.angle_alpha   90.00
_cell.angle_beta   90.00
_cell.angle_gamma   90.00
#
_symmetry.space_group_name_H-M   'P 1'
#
loop_
_entity.id
_entity.type
_entity.pdbx_description
1 polymer ?
#
loop_
_entity_poly.entity_id
_entity_poly.type
_entity_poly.pdbx_seq_one_letter_code
_entity_poly.pdbx_strand_id
1 'polypeptide(L)'
;ADAEPAASGGSDGSEADETDGESTAGPEAEDTDGDDRSIETDADATADAGVPADAESGESDANETIDVEAATVDAMADLGDGDGAAREEIVAAVVDEHGVAPAAVEDAIEAALMDGRCYEPAEDVFKAI
;
A
#
# COMPACT_ATOMS: atom_id res chain seq x y z
N ALA A 1 -43.89 41.96 -32.92
CA ALA A 1 -43.05 43.16 -32.76
C ALA A 1 -42.06 42.81 -31.64
N ASP A 2 -40.88 42.27 -31.93
CA ASP A 2 -39.81 42.77 -32.82
C ASP A 2 -39.27 44.11 -32.35
N ALA A 3 -38.10 44.10 -31.71
CA ALA A 3 -36.87 44.69 -32.25
C ALA A 3 -35.73 44.64 -31.21
N GLU A 4 -34.68 43.92 -31.57
CA GLU A 4 -33.34 43.93 -30.97
C GLU A 4 -32.65 45.30 -31.17
N PRO A 5 -31.61 45.61 -30.40
CA PRO A 5 -30.41 46.13 -31.06
C PRO A 5 -29.18 45.23 -30.87
N ALA A 6 -28.49 45.04 -32.00
CA ALA A 6 -27.24 44.34 -32.18
C ALA A 6 -26.01 45.27 -32.15
N ALA A 7 -24.84 44.62 -32.10
CA ALA A 7 -23.48 45.03 -32.50
C ALA A 7 -22.57 45.60 -31.40
N SER A 8 -21.25 45.39 -31.42
CA SER A 8 -20.33 44.39 -32.02
C SER A 8 -18.90 44.87 -31.69
N GLY A 9 -17.95 43.95 -31.48
CA GLY A 9 -16.50 44.20 -31.52
C GLY A 9 -15.80 43.87 -30.20
N GLY A 10 -14.94 42.86 -30.06
CA GLY A 10 -14.13 42.14 -31.04
C GLY A 10 -12.67 42.61 -30.99
N SER A 11 -11.87 42.00 -30.11
CA SER A 11 -10.40 41.87 -30.18
C SER A 11 -10.03 40.69 -29.27
N ASP A 12 -9.66 39.53 -29.82
CA ASP A 12 -8.30 39.19 -30.31
C ASP A 12 -7.34 39.13 -29.11
N GLY A 13 -7.11 37.95 -28.54
CA GLY A 13 -6.15 37.00 -29.09
C GLY A 13 -4.88 37.10 -28.24
N SER A 14 -4.75 36.26 -27.22
CA SER A 14 -3.48 36.08 -26.52
C SER A 14 -3.23 34.59 -26.39
N GLU A 15 -2.58 34.11 -27.45
CA GLU A 15 -1.46 33.18 -27.48
C GLU A 15 -1.55 31.96 -26.57
N ALA A 16 -1.75 30.83 -27.23
CA ALA A 16 -1.33 29.52 -26.75
C ALA A 16 0.19 29.56 -26.46
N ASP A 17 0.57 29.31 -25.21
CA ASP A 17 1.95 28.98 -24.88
C ASP A 17 2.14 27.49 -25.19
N GLU A 18 2.79 27.26 -26.32
CA GLU A 18 3.15 25.94 -26.83
C GLU A 18 4.20 25.29 -25.92
N THR A 19 4.01 23.99 -25.71
CA THR A 19 4.97 23.02 -25.20
C THR A 19 6.39 23.19 -25.76
N ASP A 20 7.36 23.38 -24.86
CA ASP A 20 8.77 22.98 -25.02
C ASP A 20 9.08 22.14 -23.77
N GLY A 21 9.37 20.84 -23.88
CA GLY A 21 10.49 20.33 -24.65
C GLY A 21 11.50 19.78 -23.65
N GLU A 22 11.26 18.56 -23.22
CA GLU A 22 12.26 17.56 -22.80
C GLU A 22 13.71 18.06 -22.63
N SER A 23 14.19 18.11 -21.38
CA SER A 23 15.62 18.01 -21.10
C SER A 23 15.85 16.96 -20.02
N THR A 24 16.03 15.74 -20.52
CA THR A 24 16.52 14.60 -19.77
C THR A 24 17.98 14.89 -19.41
N ALA A 25 18.27 15.07 -18.12
CA ALA A 25 19.63 15.04 -17.63
C ALA A 25 20.09 13.58 -17.70
N GLY A 26 21.02 13.30 -18.62
CA GLY A 26 21.41 11.96 -19.02
C GLY A 26 22.09 11.13 -17.93
N PRO A 27 21.98 9.79 -18.00
CA PRO A 27 22.84 8.89 -17.26
C PRO A 27 24.24 8.86 -17.91
N GLU A 28 25.26 9.36 -17.22
CA GLU A 28 26.65 8.99 -17.47
C GLU A 28 27.00 7.78 -16.60
N ALA A 29 27.09 6.60 -17.21
CA ALA A 29 27.87 5.47 -16.72
C ALA A 29 28.12 4.49 -17.88
N GLU A 30 29.08 4.82 -18.73
CA GLU A 30 29.82 3.81 -19.50
C GLU A 30 30.97 3.31 -18.62
N ASP A 31 31.06 2.00 -18.38
CA ASP A 31 32.01 1.13 -19.08
C ASP A 31 32.21 -0.21 -18.32
N THR A 32 31.78 -1.28 -19.00
CA THR A 32 32.49 -2.55 -19.22
C THR A 32 33.49 -3.05 -18.16
N ASP A 33 33.19 -4.22 -17.57
CA ASP A 33 34.17 -5.32 -17.59
C ASP A 33 33.46 -6.67 -17.48
N GLY A 34 33.73 -7.54 -18.45
CA GLY A 34 33.24 -8.90 -18.50
C GLY A 34 34.26 -9.86 -17.89
N ASP A 35 33.71 -10.98 -17.41
CA ASP A 35 34.33 -12.31 -17.38
C ASP A 35 35.66 -12.45 -16.60
N ASP A 36 35.63 -13.07 -15.42
CA ASP A 36 36.42 -14.29 -15.24
C ASP A 36 35.90 -15.14 -14.06
N ARG A 37 35.82 -16.43 -14.31
CA ARG A 37 35.42 -17.48 -13.37
C ARG A 37 36.59 -17.81 -12.43
N SER A 38 36.35 -17.95 -11.14
CA SER A 38 37.01 -19.00 -10.36
C SER A 38 36.23 -19.39 -9.11
N ILE A 39 35.73 -20.62 -9.18
CA ILE A 39 35.39 -21.51 -8.09
C ILE A 39 36.59 -21.68 -7.13
N GLU A 40 36.41 -21.35 -5.86
CA GLU A 40 37.17 -21.98 -4.78
C GLU A 40 36.18 -22.44 -3.70
N THR A 41 35.93 -23.74 -3.71
CA THR A 41 35.27 -24.50 -2.65
C THR A 41 36.35 -24.91 -1.65
N ASP A 42 36.32 -24.37 -0.43
CA ASP A 42 36.79 -25.04 0.80
C ASP A 42 36.28 -24.25 2.02
N ALA A 43 35.22 -24.75 2.67
CA ALA A 43 35.26 -25.46 3.94
C ALA A 43 35.35 -24.55 5.17
N ASP A 44 34.27 -24.48 5.96
CA ASP A 44 34.36 -24.83 7.38
C ASP A 44 32.99 -25.15 7.97
N ALA A 45 32.96 -26.21 8.76
CA ALA A 45 31.79 -26.76 9.41
C ALA A 45 31.40 -25.93 10.65
N THR A 46 30.10 -25.66 10.81
CA THR A 46 29.53 -25.55 12.15
C THR A 46 28.22 -26.32 12.21
N ALA A 47 28.26 -27.42 12.95
CA ALA A 47 27.08 -28.06 13.47
C ALA A 47 26.56 -27.18 14.61
N ASP A 48 25.31 -26.70 14.53
CA ASP A 48 24.61 -26.34 15.75
C ASP A 48 23.10 -26.62 15.64
N ALA A 49 22.69 -27.51 16.54
CA ALA A 49 21.37 -27.74 17.11
C ALA A 49 20.13 -27.62 16.21
N GLY A 50 19.46 -28.77 16.05
CA GLY A 50 18.10 -28.83 15.53
C GLY A 50 17.16 -27.91 16.29
N VAL A 51 16.46 -27.09 15.52
CA VAL A 51 15.24 -26.41 15.98
C VAL A 51 14.08 -27.37 15.75
N PRO A 52 13.41 -27.88 16.79
CA PRO A 52 12.01 -28.24 16.63
C PRO A 52 11.27 -26.91 16.47
N ALA A 53 10.98 -26.51 15.24
CA ALA A 53 9.91 -25.56 14.97
C ALA A 53 8.58 -26.31 15.18
N ASP A 54 8.32 -26.67 16.43
CA ASP A 54 7.03 -27.12 16.94
C ASP A 54 6.56 -26.03 17.89
N ALA A 55 5.87 -25.05 17.30
CA ALA A 55 4.88 -24.17 17.91
C ALA A 55 4.44 -23.13 16.87
N GLU A 56 3.88 -23.57 15.74
CA GLU A 56 2.86 -22.75 15.09
C GLU A 56 1.67 -22.77 16.03
N SER A 57 1.68 -21.74 16.86
CA SER A 57 0.81 -21.53 17.99
C SER A 57 -0.60 -21.30 17.48
N GLY A 58 -1.40 -22.36 17.52
CA GLY A 58 -2.83 -22.25 17.77
C GLY A 58 -3.62 -21.57 16.67
N GLU A 59 -4.04 -22.40 15.70
CA GLU A 59 -5.44 -22.43 15.25
C GLU A 59 -6.34 -22.09 16.45
N SER A 60 -6.71 -20.83 16.56
CA SER A 60 -7.49 -20.31 17.69
C SER A 60 -8.91 -20.80 17.49
N ASP A 61 -9.19 -21.92 18.16
CA ASP A 61 -10.46 -22.37 18.70
C ASP A 61 -11.69 -21.73 18.01
N ALA A 62 -12.34 -22.53 17.16
CA ALA A 62 -13.66 -22.28 16.58
C ALA A 62 -14.79 -22.26 17.65
N ASN A 63 -14.56 -21.58 18.77
CA ASN A 63 -15.57 -20.80 19.45
C ASN A 63 -16.00 -19.67 18.48
N GLU A 64 -17.19 -19.09 18.61
CA GLU A 64 -17.62 -17.96 17.76
C GLU A 64 -16.84 -16.67 18.11
N THR A 65 -15.51 -16.75 18.08
CA THR A 65 -14.57 -15.67 18.23
C THR A 65 -14.58 -14.92 16.90
N ILE A 66 -15.00 -13.66 16.94
CA ILE A 66 -15.03 -12.80 15.75
C ILE A 66 -13.64 -12.81 15.13
N ASP A 67 -13.58 -13.09 13.83
CA ASP A 67 -12.34 -13.01 13.06
C ASP A 67 -11.95 -11.53 12.95
N VAL A 68 -11.10 -11.08 13.89
CA VAL A 68 -10.72 -9.67 14.02
C VAL A 68 -10.04 -9.18 12.76
N GLU A 69 -9.31 -10.04 12.06
CA GLU A 69 -8.65 -9.75 10.81
C GLU A 69 -9.65 -9.50 9.67
N ALA A 70 -10.61 -10.41 9.43
CA ALA A 70 -11.66 -10.19 8.45
C ALA A 70 -12.51 -8.96 8.79
N ALA A 71 -12.84 -8.75 10.07
CA ALA A 71 -13.55 -7.55 10.52
C ALA A 71 -12.75 -6.25 10.25
N THR A 72 -11.43 -6.31 10.42
CA THR A 72 -10.53 -5.19 10.13
C THR A 72 -10.47 -4.88 8.64
N VAL A 73 -10.34 -5.92 7.79
CA VAL A 73 -10.35 -5.76 6.33
C VAL A 73 -11.70 -5.22 5.83
N ASP A 74 -12.80 -5.70 6.40
CA ASP A 74 -14.15 -5.21 6.09
C ASP A 74 -14.30 -3.73 6.47
N ALA A 75 -13.87 -3.35 7.67
CA ALA A 75 -13.86 -1.95 8.11
C ALA A 75 -13.01 -1.05 7.21
N MET A 76 -11.84 -1.52 6.73
CA MET A 76 -11.03 -0.78 5.76
C MET A 76 -11.75 -0.55 4.43
N ALA A 77 -12.52 -1.52 3.97
CA ALA A 77 -13.27 -1.43 2.73
C ALA A 77 -14.48 -0.48 2.86
N ASP A 78 -15.19 -0.54 3.99
CA ASP A 78 -16.37 0.30 4.26
C ASP A 78 -16.00 1.76 4.51
N LEU A 79 -14.94 2.02 5.30
CA LEU A 79 -14.46 3.37 5.59
C LEU A 79 -13.71 4.00 4.40
N GLY A 80 -12.95 3.20 3.66
CA GLY A 80 -11.94 3.69 2.72
C GLY A 80 -12.48 4.15 1.36
N ASP A 81 -13.72 3.84 0.98
CA ASP A 81 -14.37 4.15 -0.32
C ASP A 81 -13.44 4.03 -1.56
N GLY A 82 -12.48 3.10 -1.51
CA GLY A 82 -11.47 2.89 -2.56
C GLY A 82 -10.20 3.76 -2.52
N ASP A 83 -10.09 4.74 -1.62
CA ASP A 83 -8.85 5.48 -1.32
C ASP A 83 -8.02 4.78 -0.23
N GLY A 84 -8.72 4.14 0.72
CA GLY A 84 -8.13 3.54 1.92
C GLY A 84 -8.49 4.34 3.16
N ALA A 85 -8.37 3.73 4.33
CA ALA A 85 -8.73 4.32 5.61
C ALA A 85 -7.50 4.49 6.50
N ALA A 86 -7.51 5.52 7.36
CA ALA A 86 -6.42 5.75 8.29
C ALA A 86 -6.39 4.68 9.37
N ARG A 87 -5.19 4.25 9.78
CA ARG A 87 -4.94 3.27 10.84
C ARG A 87 -5.82 3.49 12.07
N GLU A 88 -5.77 4.71 12.61
CA GLU A 88 -6.49 5.06 13.83
C GLU A 88 -8.02 5.00 13.65
N GLU A 89 -8.52 5.30 12.45
CA GLU A 89 -9.94 5.28 12.14
C GLU A 89 -10.46 3.85 12.04
N ILE A 90 -9.70 2.97 11.40
CA ILE A 90 -9.98 1.53 11.32
C ILE A 90 -9.97 0.92 12.73
N VAL A 91 -8.93 1.20 13.52
CA VAL A 91 -8.83 0.71 14.90
C VAL A 91 -10.02 1.19 15.73
N ALA A 92 -10.40 2.47 15.64
CA ALA A 92 -11.55 3.00 16.36
C ALA A 92 -12.87 2.33 15.94
N ALA A 93 -13.10 2.14 14.65
CA ALA A 93 -14.31 1.52 14.13
C ALA A 93 -14.45 0.06 14.57
N VAL A 94 -13.39 -0.74 14.44
CA VAL A 94 -13.41 -2.17 14.80
C VAL A 94 -13.57 -2.34 16.32
N VAL A 95 -12.94 -1.46 17.12
CA VAL A 95 -13.10 -1.46 18.58
C VAL A 95 -14.53 -1.09 18.98
N ASP A 96 -15.15 -0.10 18.33
CA ASP A 96 -16.53 0.32 18.64
C ASP A 96 -17.56 -0.74 18.23
N GLU A 97 -17.40 -1.34 17.05
CA GLU A 97 -18.31 -2.34 16.48
C GLU A 97 -18.19 -3.70 17.18
N HIS A 98 -16.97 -4.19 17.39
CA HIS A 98 -16.71 -5.55 17.86
C HIS A 98 -16.23 -5.63 19.32
N GLY A 99 -15.91 -4.51 19.96
CA GLY A 99 -15.46 -4.47 21.35
C GLY A 99 -14.10 -5.13 21.58
N VAL A 100 -13.27 -5.24 20.54
CA VAL A 100 -11.94 -5.86 20.60
C VAL A 100 -10.90 -4.90 21.18
N ALA A 101 -9.75 -5.42 21.60
CA ALA A 101 -8.65 -4.58 22.07
C ALA A 101 -8.00 -3.87 20.87
N PRO A 102 -7.64 -2.58 20.98
CA PRO A 102 -7.00 -1.85 19.88
C PRO A 102 -5.70 -2.52 19.43
N ALA A 103 -4.90 -3.06 20.37
CA ALA A 103 -3.68 -3.81 20.06
C ALA A 103 -3.95 -5.09 19.24
N ALA A 104 -5.10 -5.73 19.42
CA ALA A 104 -5.47 -6.90 18.62
C ALA A 104 -5.89 -6.50 17.19
N VAL A 105 -6.49 -5.30 17.03
CA VAL A 105 -6.76 -4.74 15.70
C VAL A 105 -5.45 -4.38 15.02
N GLU A 106 -4.49 -3.79 15.73
CA GLU A 106 -3.19 -3.44 15.15
C GLU A 106 -2.43 -4.68 14.65
N ASP A 107 -2.42 -5.75 15.44
CA ASP A 107 -1.86 -7.05 15.05
C ASP A 107 -2.57 -7.62 13.81
N ALA A 108 -3.91 -7.50 13.78
CA ALA A 108 -4.71 -7.93 12.64
C ALA A 108 -4.45 -7.11 11.36
N ILE A 109 -4.17 -5.80 11.47
CA ILE A 109 -3.76 -4.95 10.35
C ILE A 109 -2.42 -5.45 9.79
N GLU A 110 -1.45 -5.73 10.66
CA GLU A 110 -0.14 -6.25 10.24
C GLU A 110 -0.26 -7.65 9.62
N ALA A 111 -1.13 -8.51 10.15
CA ALA A 111 -1.42 -9.83 9.61
C ALA A 111 -2.04 -9.75 8.20
N ALA A 112 -3.04 -8.88 8.00
CA ALA A 112 -3.67 -8.68 6.70
C ALA A 112 -2.68 -8.11 5.64
N LEU A 113 -1.70 -7.33 6.08
CA LEU A 113 -0.59 -6.85 5.25
C LEU A 113 0.35 -8.00 4.83
N MET A 114 0.72 -8.88 5.77
CA MET A 114 1.54 -10.06 5.45
C MET A 114 0.81 -11.04 4.53
N ASP A 115 -0.50 -11.20 4.72
CA ASP A 115 -1.33 -12.11 3.92
C ASP A 115 -1.65 -11.54 2.53
N GLY A 116 -1.36 -10.25 2.30
CA GLY A 116 -1.64 -9.58 1.04
C GLY A 116 -3.13 -9.32 0.81
N ARG A 117 -3.91 -9.16 1.89
CA ARG A 117 -5.31 -8.68 1.88
C ARG A 117 -5.44 -7.17 2.03
N CYS A 118 -4.34 -6.50 2.34
CA CYS A 118 -4.26 -5.05 2.43
C CYS A 118 -3.04 -4.52 1.68
N TYR A 119 -3.18 -3.30 1.15
CA TYR A 119 -2.08 -2.51 0.59
C TYR A 119 -2.04 -1.13 1.23
N GLU A 120 -0.84 -0.61 1.47
CA GLU A 120 -0.61 0.72 2.04
C GLU A 120 -0.22 1.70 0.92
N PRO A 121 -1.18 2.44 0.32
CA PRO A 121 -0.87 3.44 -0.70
C PRO A 121 -0.14 4.68 -0.15
N ALA A 122 -0.34 4.98 1.14
CA ALA A 122 0.28 6.11 1.83
C ALA A 122 0.53 5.75 3.31
N GLU A 123 1.48 6.42 3.95
CA GLU A 123 1.82 6.19 5.36
C GLU A 123 0.57 6.27 6.25
N ASP A 124 0.36 5.23 7.07
CA ASP A 124 -0.80 5.05 7.95
C ASP A 124 -2.17 4.97 7.24
N VAL A 125 -2.22 4.78 5.91
CA VAL A 125 -3.45 4.60 5.13
C VAL A 125 -3.49 3.20 4.54
N PHE A 126 -4.49 2.41 4.91
CA PHE A 126 -4.64 1.03 4.47
C PHE A 126 -5.85 0.84 3.56
N LYS A 127 -5.65 0.12 2.46
CA LYS A 127 -6.69 -0.23 1.50
C LYS A 127 -6.86 -1.74 1.38
N ALA A 128 -8.10 -2.21 1.48
CA ALA A 128 -8.47 -3.60 1.20
C ALA A 128 -8.39 -3.89 -0.31
N ILE A 129 -7.98 -5.12 -0.68
CA ILE A 129 -7.81 -5.58 -2.07
C ILE A 129 -8.90 -6.55 -2.52
#